data_AF-A0A945JJI2-F1
#
_entry.id   AF-A0A945JJI2-F1
#
_cell.length_a   1.000
_cell.length_b   1.000
_cell.length_c   1.000
_cell.angle_alpha   90.00
_cell.angle_beta   90.00
_cell.angle_gamma   90.00
#
_symmetry.space_group_name_H-M   'P 1'
#
loop_
_entity.id
_entity.type
_entity.pdbx_description
1 polymer ?
#
loop_
_entity_poly.entity_id
_entity_poly.type
_entity_poly.pdbx_seq_one_letter_code
_entity_poly.pdbx_strand_id
1 'polypeptide(L)'
;WHLRVAGSEGWAETRDNKTLTVCRKDGVPEDITFDSDAYPHLSSIAGELNEFAAAVQGQGTYRISLDEILNATSVLEAITQSASSGGRVRIG
;
A
#
# COMPACT_ATOMS: atom_id res chain seq x y z
N TRP A 1 -6.39 -8.66 -1.09
CA TRP A 1 -5.79 -8.01 -2.28
C TRP A 1 -4.69 -8.90 -2.82
N HIS A 2 -4.14 -8.64 -4.01
CA HIS A 2 -3.02 -9.43 -4.52
C HIS A 2 -1.88 -8.51 -4.93
N LEU A 3 -0.78 -8.55 -4.19
CA LEU A 3 0.43 -7.77 -4.47
C LEU A 3 1.60 -8.73 -4.63
N ARG A 4 2.47 -8.44 -5.60
CA ARG A 4 3.73 -9.15 -5.83
C ARG A 4 4.83 -8.14 -6.03
N VAL A 5 5.95 -8.34 -5.35
CA VAL A 5 7.15 -7.54 -5.51
C VAL A 5 8.32 -8.50 -5.68
N ALA A 6 9.14 -8.27 -6.69
CA ALA A 6 10.36 -9.03 -6.94
C ALA A 6 11.55 -8.07 -7.07
N GLY A 7 12.69 -8.47 -6.52
CA GLY A 7 13.94 -7.72 -6.55
C GLY A 7 15.15 -8.66 -6.65
N SER A 8 16.36 -8.10 -6.59
CA SER A 8 17.59 -8.89 -6.75
C SER A 8 17.79 -9.93 -5.63
N GLU A 9 17.24 -9.68 -4.46
CA GLU A 9 17.43 -10.52 -3.26
C GLU A 9 16.25 -11.47 -2.98
N GLY A 10 15.26 -11.54 -3.88
CA GLY A 10 14.11 -12.42 -3.73
C GLY A 10 12.79 -11.79 -4.15
N TRP A 11 11.69 -12.34 -3.64
CA TRP A 11 10.34 -11.88 -3.90
C TRP A 11 9.44 -11.99 -2.68
N ALA A 12 8.37 -11.21 -2.68
CA ALA A 12 7.30 -11.29 -1.70
C ALA A 12 5.94 -11.17 -2.38
N GLU A 13 4.95 -11.90 -1.88
CA GLU A 13 3.58 -11.78 -2.35
C GLU A 13 2.56 -11.89 -1.24
N THR A 14 1.46 -11.16 -1.39
CA THR A 14 0.24 -11.43 -0.64
C THR A 14 -0.83 -11.86 -1.61
N ARG A 15 -1.51 -12.99 -1.31
CA ARG A 15 -2.55 -13.58 -2.16
C ARG A 15 -3.96 -13.33 -1.65
N ASP A 16 -4.07 -12.88 -0.40
CA ASP A 16 -5.31 -12.60 0.30
C ASP A 16 -5.13 -11.37 1.21
N ASN A 17 -5.74 -11.32 2.38
CA ASN A 17 -5.57 -10.25 3.38
C ASN A 17 -4.86 -10.73 4.66
N LYS A 18 -4.34 -11.95 4.67
CA LYS A 18 -3.79 -12.61 5.86
C LYS A 18 -2.41 -13.21 5.66
N THR A 19 -2.04 -13.53 4.43
CA THR A 19 -0.83 -14.28 4.15
C THR A 19 0.11 -13.42 3.33
N LEU A 20 1.32 -13.23 3.84
CA LEU A 20 2.48 -12.72 3.11
C LEU A 20 3.48 -13.86 2.97
N THR A 21 3.71 -14.31 1.75
CA THR A 21 4.79 -15.25 1.44
C THR A 21 6.04 -14.46 1.06
N VAL A 22 7.19 -14.79 1.65
CA VAL A 22 8.48 -14.19 1.34
C VAL A 22 9.46 -15.29 0.95
N CYS A 23 10.17 -15.12 -0.16
CA CYS A 23 11.24 -16.01 -0.58
C CYS A 23 12.51 -15.19 -0.83
N ARG A 24 13.55 -15.42 -0.03
CA ARG A 24 14.88 -14.85 -0.28
C ARG A 24 15.60 -15.62 -1.38
N LYS A 25 16.58 -14.99 -2.03
CA LYS A 25 17.35 -15.51 -3.17
C LYS A 25 17.84 -16.95 -3.02
N ASP A 26 18.40 -17.28 -1.85
CA ASP A 26 18.95 -18.61 -1.54
C ASP A 26 18.12 -19.36 -0.50
N GLY A 27 16.87 -18.94 -0.29
CA GLY A 27 15.96 -19.50 0.70
C GLY A 27 14.84 -20.32 0.08
N VAL A 28 14.00 -20.87 0.95
CA VAL A 28 12.69 -21.41 0.57
C VAL A 28 11.60 -20.37 0.92
N PRO A 29 10.44 -20.39 0.26
CA PRO A 29 9.33 -19.51 0.61
C PRO A 29 8.84 -19.78 2.04
N GLU A 30 8.61 -18.70 2.79
CA GLU A 30 8.06 -18.73 4.14
C GLU A 30 6.79 -17.88 4.21
N ASP A 31 5.77 -18.40 4.88
CA ASP A 31 4.50 -17.70 5.08
C ASP A 31 4.49 -16.97 6.43
N ILE A 32 4.12 -15.70 6.39
CA ILE A 32 3.77 -14.88 7.54
C ILE A 32 2.26 -14.73 7.53
N THR A 33 1.59 -15.29 8.53
CA THR A 33 0.14 -15.20 8.69
C THR A 33 -0.22 -14.11 9.71
N PHE A 34 -1.10 -13.21 9.31
CA PHE A 34 -1.67 -12.16 10.14
C PHE A 34 -3.06 -12.55 10.61
N ASP A 35 -3.37 -12.19 11.85
CA ASP A 35 -4.72 -12.29 12.38
C ASP A 35 -5.66 -11.38 11.58
N SER A 36 -6.90 -11.83 11.44
CA SER A 36 -7.94 -11.05 10.79
C SER A 36 -8.82 -10.40 11.83
N ASP A 37 -9.15 -9.13 11.59
CA ASP A 37 -10.22 -8.45 12.31
C ASP A 37 -11.58 -9.06 11.98
N ALA A 38 -12.56 -8.86 12.86
CA ALA A 38 -13.96 -9.26 12.67
C ALA A 38 -14.60 -8.61 11.42
N TYR A 39 -14.08 -7.44 11.03
CA TYR A 39 -14.35 -6.78 9.75
C TYR A 39 -13.02 -6.51 9.07
N PRO A 40 -12.78 -6.92 7.82
CA PRO A 40 -11.50 -6.73 7.15
C PRO A 40 -11.03 -5.28 7.24
N HIS A 41 -9.75 -5.09 7.60
CA HIS A 41 -9.09 -3.77 7.67
C HIS A 41 -9.60 -2.83 8.77
N LEU A 42 -10.36 -3.32 9.75
CA LEU A 42 -10.84 -2.50 10.87
C LEU A 42 -9.70 -1.83 11.63
N SER A 43 -8.61 -2.55 11.88
CA SER A 43 -7.38 -2.03 12.49
C SER A 43 -6.78 -0.85 11.71
N SER A 44 -6.75 -0.93 10.38
CA SER A 44 -6.28 0.17 9.52
C SER A 44 -7.13 1.43 9.69
N ILE A 45 -8.45 1.28 9.65
CA ILE A 45 -9.42 2.38 9.82
C ILE A 45 -9.29 3.00 11.22
N ALA A 46 -9.22 2.18 12.26
CA ALA A 46 -9.02 2.65 13.63
C ALA A 46 -7.71 3.43 13.77
N GLY A 47 -6.63 2.96 13.16
CA GLY A 47 -5.36 3.67 13.10
C GLY A 47 -5.48 5.04 12.42
N GLU A 48 -6.19 5.13 11.30
CA GLU A 48 -6.41 6.39 10.57
C GLU A 48 -7.21 7.41 11.41
N LEU A 49 -8.24 6.95 12.13
CA LEU A 49 -9.01 7.82 13.03
C LEU A 49 -8.18 8.31 14.22
N ASN A 50 -7.29 7.47 14.75
CA ASN A 50 -6.36 7.88 15.82
C ASN A 50 -5.36 8.94 15.33
N GLU A 51 -4.84 8.80 14.11
CA GLU A 51 -3.97 9.80 13.48
C GLU A 51 -4.70 11.12 13.26
N PHE A 52 -5.95 11.07 12.78
CA PHE A 52 -6.80 12.26 12.67
C PHE A 52 -6.99 12.97 14.02
N ALA A 53 -7.32 12.21 15.07
CA ALA A 53 -7.51 12.77 16.41
C ALA A 53 -6.23 13.44 16.93
N ALA A 54 -5.07 12.82 16.75
CA ALA A 54 -3.78 13.38 17.14
C ALA A 54 -3.43 14.65 16.33
N ALA A 55 -3.71 14.66 15.03
CA ALA A 55 -3.46 15.81 14.16
C ALA A 55 -4.33 17.03 14.54
N VAL A 56 -5.62 16.83 14.84
CA VAL A 56 -6.53 17.92 15.28
C VAL A 56 -6.07 18.55 16.60
N GLN A 57 -5.41 17.77 17.46
CA GLN A 57 -4.83 18.25 18.71
C GLN A 57 -3.44 18.90 18.54
N GLY A 58 -2.88 18.89 17.32
CA GLY A 58 -1.53 19.35 17.04
C GLY A 58 -0.42 18.44 17.59
N GLN A 59 -0.75 17.17 17.89
CA GLN A 59 0.13 16.22 18.57
C GLN A 59 0.62 15.09 17.65
N GLY A 60 0.22 15.08 16.39
CA GLY A 60 0.58 14.03 15.44
C GLY A 60 0.50 14.49 14.00
N THR A 61 0.95 13.61 13.11
CA THR A 61 0.84 13.76 11.66
C THR A 61 0.24 12.49 11.08
N TYR A 62 -0.37 12.58 9.90
CA TYR A 62 -0.86 11.41 9.18
C TYR A 62 0.32 10.56 8.70
N ARG A 63 0.14 9.24 8.63
CA ARG A 63 1.15 8.33 8.05
C ARG A 63 1.41 8.58 6.57
N ILE A 64 0.44 9.16 5.86
CA ILE A 64 0.54 9.57 4.46
C ILE A 64 0.59 11.10 4.44
N SER A 65 1.69 11.65 3.95
CA SER A 65 1.88 13.09 3.80
C SER A 65 1.02 13.66 2.68
N LEU A 66 0.83 14.99 2.70
CA LEU A 66 0.10 15.69 1.63
C LEU A 66 0.77 15.47 0.27
N ASP A 67 2.09 15.51 0.20
CA ASP A 67 2.85 15.31 -1.05
C ASP A 67 2.64 13.89 -1.61
N GLU A 68 2.60 12.88 -0.74
CA GLU A 68 2.28 11.50 -1.16
C GLU A 68 0.85 11.37 -1.69
N ILE A 69 -0.12 12.05 -1.08
CA ILE A 69 -1.52 12.09 -1.56
C ILE A 69 -1.60 12.75 -2.94
N LEU A 70 -0.92 13.89 -3.11
CA LEU A 70 -0.87 14.61 -4.39
C LEU A 70 -0.23 13.77 -5.48
N ASN A 71 0.88 13.10 -5.18
CA ASN A 71 1.55 12.20 -6.11
C ASN A 71 0.68 10.98 -6.46
N ALA A 72 0.01 10.36 -5.49
CA ALA A 72 -0.92 9.26 -5.77
C ALA A 72 -2.08 9.71 -6.69
N THR A 73 -2.56 10.94 -6.49
CA THR A 73 -3.62 11.55 -7.30
C THR A 73 -3.14 11.81 -8.74
N SER A 74 -1.94 12.36 -8.92
CA SER A 74 -1.37 12.62 -10.25
C SER A 74 -1.13 11.33 -11.04
N VAL A 75 -0.77 10.23 -10.36
CA VAL A 75 -0.67 8.89 -10.98
C VAL A 75 -2.03 8.42 -11.48
N LEU A 76 -3.10 8.56 -10.70
CA LEU A 76 -4.46 8.17 -11.12
C LEU A 76 -4.96 8.99 -12.32
N GLU A 77 -4.69 10.29 -12.34
CA GLU A 77 -4.98 11.16 -13.48
C GLU A 77 -4.21 10.72 -14.73
N ALA A 78 -2.92 10.42 -14.60
CA ALA A 78 -2.09 9.95 -15.69
C ALA A 78 -2.56 8.60 -16.25
N ILE A 79 -3.04 7.68 -15.40
CA ILE A 79 -3.66 6.42 -15.85
C ILE A 79 -4.89 6.71 -16.72
N THR A 80 -5.74 7.66 -16.31
CA THR A 80 -6.93 8.04 -17.07
C THR A 80 -6.57 8.63 -18.43
N GLN A 81 -5.57 9.51 -18.48
CA GLN A 81 -5.07 10.11 -19.73
C GLN A 81 -4.38 9.07 -20.64
N SER A 82 -3.62 8.16 -20.06
CA SER A 82 -2.97 7.05 -20.78
C SER A 82 -4.00 6.14 -21.44
N ALA A 83 -5.06 5.79 -20.71
CA ALA A 83 -6.14 4.96 -21.22
C ALA A 83 -6.89 5.61 -22.39
N SER A 84 -7.11 6.93 -22.36
CA SER A 84 -7.80 7.66 -23.43
C SER A 84 -6.93 7.92 -24.66
N SER A 85 -5.64 8.16 -24.46
CA SER A 85 -4.69 8.47 -25.54
C SER A 85 -4.02 7.24 -26.16
N GLY A 86 -4.04 6.10 -25.46
CA GLY A 86 -3.31 4.88 -25.84
C GLY A 86 -1.78 5.02 -25.71
N GLY A 87 -1.29 6.09 -25.07
CA GLY A 87 0.12 6.43 -24.99
C GLY A 87 0.63 6.53 -23.55
N ARG A 88 1.95 6.53 -23.38
CA ARG A 88 2.58 6.76 -22.07
C ARG A 88 2.43 8.22 -21.67
N VAL A 89 2.05 8.47 -20.42
CA VAL A 89 1.97 9.80 -19.82
C VAL A 89 3.10 9.95 -18.80
N ARG A 90 3.81 11.08 -18.85
CA ARG A 90 4.87 11.40 -17.87
C ARG A 90 4.25 12.06 -16.66
N ILE A 91 4.57 11.55 -15.48
CA ILE A 91 4.26 12.15 -14.19
C ILE A 91 5.46 13.01 -13.79
N GLY A 92 5.20 14.22 -13.30
CA GLY A 92 6.20 15.23 -12.92
C GLY A 92 6.29 15.39 -11.42
#